data_AF-A0A401Q8V3-F1
#
_entry.id   AF-A0A401Q8V3-F1
#
_cell.length_a   1.000
_cell.length_b   1.000
_cell.length_c   1.000
_cell.angle_alpha   90.00
_cell.angle_beta   90.00
_cell.angle_gamma   90.00
#
_symmetry.space_group_name_H-M   'P 1'
#
loop_
_entity.id
_entity.type
_entity.pdbx_description
1 polymer ?
#
loop_
_entity_poly.entity_id
_entity_poly.type
_entity_poly.pdbx_seq_one_letter_code
_entity_poly.pdbx_strand_id
1 'polypeptide(L)'
;HSLVCTALRSKVSSFTEMEANFKNLSRALINIAAKLIHTKDVRDLFIDLVEKFIEPCKSDRWSCNDVGIFLTQYTNTARALDAFKHQSLWERYMGTIKSCIMTMYHE
;
A
#
# COMPACT_ATOMS: atom_id res chain seq x y z
N HIS A 1 -5.22 -14.38 -10.36
CA HIS A 1 -4.94 -14.04 -8.95
C HIS A 1 -3.65 -13.23 -8.88
N SER A 2 -3.61 -12.14 -8.11
CA SER A 2 -2.40 -11.31 -7.94
C SER A 2 -1.32 -12.10 -7.17
N LEU A 3 -0.04 -11.90 -7.52
CA LEU A 3 1.10 -12.46 -6.77
C LEU A 3 1.05 -12.06 -5.29
N VAL A 4 0.58 -10.83 -5.03
CA VAL A 4 0.38 -10.29 -3.68
C VAL A 4 -0.68 -11.11 -2.94
N CYS A 5 -1.87 -11.27 -3.54
CA CYS A 5 -2.95 -12.07 -2.93
C CYS A 5 -2.52 -13.52 -2.68
N THR A 6 -1.71 -14.11 -3.56
CA THR A 6 -1.21 -15.48 -3.36
C THR A 6 -0.29 -15.57 -2.14
N ALA A 7 0.58 -14.58 -1.92
CA ALA A 7 1.48 -14.52 -0.77
C ALA A 7 0.77 -14.21 0.57
N LEU A 8 -0.45 -13.68 0.51
CA LEU A 8 -1.22 -13.18 1.65
C LEU A 8 -2.28 -14.16 2.17
N ARG A 9 -2.66 -15.15 1.35
CA ARG A 9 -3.80 -16.07 1.63
C ARG A 9 -3.78 -16.74 3.00
N SER A 10 -2.62 -17.01 3.59
CA SER A 10 -2.49 -17.66 4.91
C SER A 10 -1.99 -16.73 6.02
N LYS A 11 -1.79 -15.44 5.74
CA LYS A 11 -1.11 -14.50 6.66
C LYS A 11 -2.03 -13.38 7.17
N VAL A 12 -3.23 -13.27 6.63
CA VAL A 12 -4.15 -12.14 6.85
C VAL A 12 -5.51 -12.69 7.23
N SER A 13 -6.08 -12.18 8.32
CA SER A 13 -7.40 -12.58 8.80
C SER A 13 -8.54 -12.17 7.85
N SER A 14 -8.39 -11.05 7.16
CA SER A 14 -9.37 -10.47 6.22
C SER A 14 -8.94 -10.62 4.76
N PHE A 15 -8.54 -11.84 4.37
CA PHE A 15 -7.98 -12.09 3.03
C PHE A 15 -8.98 -11.80 1.88
N THR A 16 -10.26 -12.10 2.09
CA THR A 16 -11.30 -11.93 1.07
C THR A 16 -11.53 -10.46 0.73
N GLU A 17 -11.61 -9.61 1.75
CA GLU A 17 -11.76 -8.15 1.65
C GLU A 17 -10.50 -7.52 1.03
N MET A 18 -9.34 -8.05 1.41
CA MET A 18 -8.05 -7.69 0.84
C MET A 18 -7.92 -7.99 -0.64
N GLU A 19 -8.33 -9.19 -1.06
CA GLU A 19 -8.31 -9.56 -2.47
C GLU A 19 -9.29 -8.71 -3.29
N ALA A 20 -10.49 -8.44 -2.76
CA ALA A 20 -11.48 -7.60 -3.40
C ALA A 20 -10.98 -6.16 -3.63
N ASN A 21 -10.27 -5.60 -2.64
CA ASN A 21 -9.79 -4.21 -2.69
C ASN A 21 -8.37 -4.03 -3.23
N PHE A 22 -7.64 -5.13 -3.49
CA PHE A 22 -6.25 -5.09 -3.93
C PHE A 22 -6.01 -4.10 -5.08
N LYS A 23 -6.85 -4.14 -6.13
CA LYS A 23 -6.71 -3.26 -7.30
C LYS A 23 -6.88 -1.78 -6.94
N ASN A 24 -7.78 -1.47 -6.01
CA ASN A 24 -8.06 -0.10 -5.59
C ASN A 24 -6.92 0.45 -4.74
N LEU A 25 -6.47 -0.31 -3.75
CA LEU A 25 -5.34 0.06 -2.88
C LEU A 25 -4.03 0.17 -3.65
N SER A 26 -3.76 -0.78 -4.56
CA SER A 26 -2.59 -0.74 -5.45
C SER A 26 -2.59 0.51 -6.32
N ARG A 27 -3.74 0.85 -6.92
CA ARG A 27 -3.90 2.06 -7.74
C ARG A 27 -3.72 3.33 -6.91
N ALA A 28 -4.26 3.38 -5.68
CA ALA A 28 -4.11 4.53 -4.79
C ALA A 28 -2.63 4.83 -4.53
N LEU A 29 -1.85 3.83 -4.14
CA LEU A 29 -0.41 3.98 -3.90
C LEU A 29 0.34 4.44 -5.15
N ILE A 30 0.06 3.84 -6.32
CA ILE A 30 0.73 4.23 -7.56
C ILE A 30 0.36 5.68 -7.97
N ASN A 31 -0.91 6.07 -7.83
CA ASN A 31 -1.37 7.41 -8.16
C ASN A 31 -0.75 8.48 -7.25
N ILE A 32 -0.61 8.18 -5.95
CA ILE A 32 0.10 9.07 -5.02
C ILE A 32 1.55 9.22 -5.47
N ALA A 33 2.24 8.12 -5.80
CA ALA A 33 3.61 8.16 -6.31
C ALA A 33 3.75 9.05 -7.56
N ALA A 34 2.80 8.94 -8.50
CA ALA A 34 2.82 9.71 -9.75
C ALA A 34 2.65 11.22 -9.52
N LYS A 35 1.90 11.63 -8.49
CA LYS A 35 1.64 13.04 -8.15
C LYS A 35 2.79 13.71 -7.41
N LEU A 36 3.63 12.95 -6.70
CA LEU A 36 4.72 13.49 -5.86
C LEU A 36 5.83 14.24 -6.63
N ILE A 37 5.73 14.33 -7.96
CA ILE A 37 6.59 15.13 -8.81
C ILE A 37 6.29 16.64 -8.64
N HIS A 38 5.10 17.01 -8.17
CA HIS A 38 4.69 18.39 -7.98
C HIS A 38 4.65 18.80 -6.49
N THR A 39 5.27 19.92 -6.15
CA THR A 39 5.36 20.44 -4.76
C THR A 39 4.00 20.65 -4.10
N LYS A 40 2.96 20.95 -4.89
CA LYS A 40 1.59 21.08 -4.37
C LYS A 40 1.07 19.76 -3.79
N ASP A 41 1.31 18.64 -4.48
CA ASP A 41 0.82 17.32 -4.10
C ASP A 41 1.58 16.73 -2.90
N VAL A 42 2.81 17.19 -2.65
CA VAL A 42 3.55 16.86 -1.42
C VAL A 42 2.84 17.41 -0.18
N ARG A 43 2.18 18.57 -0.28
CA ARG A 43 1.40 19.14 0.84
C ARG A 43 0.16 18.31 1.15
N ASP A 44 -0.44 17.74 0.12
CA ASP A 44 -1.66 16.94 0.24
C ASP A 44 -1.37 15.45 0.49
N LEU A 45 -0.09 15.05 0.55
CA LEU A 45 0.33 13.65 0.70
C LEU A 45 -0.36 12.93 1.87
N PHE A 46 -0.35 13.52 3.08
CA PHE A 46 -0.93 12.87 4.25
C PHE A 46 -2.44 12.74 4.14
N ILE A 47 -3.11 13.73 3.55
CA ILE A 47 -4.55 13.72 3.28
C ILE A 47 -4.86 12.61 2.28
N ASP A 48 -4.12 12.53 1.17
CA ASP A 48 -4.27 11.48 0.16
C ASP A 48 -4.02 10.08 0.75
N LEU A 49 -3.06 9.93 1.67
CA LEU A 49 -2.82 8.65 2.36
C LEU A 49 -4.00 8.26 3.27
N VAL A 50 -4.59 9.23 3.97
CA VAL A 50 -5.77 8.98 4.80
C VAL A 50 -6.97 8.60 3.93
N GLU A 51 -7.37 9.47 3.01
CA GLU A 51 -8.59 9.32 2.22
C GLU A 51 -8.54 8.15 1.24
N LYS A 52 -7.39 7.94 0.57
CA LYS A 52 -7.31 6.99 -0.55
C LYS A 52 -6.82 5.61 -0.12
N PHE A 53 -6.28 5.46 1.08
CA PHE A 53 -5.74 4.19 1.56
C PHE A 53 -6.25 3.81 2.96
N ILE A 54 -6.05 4.65 3.97
CA ILE A 54 -6.37 4.32 5.37
C ILE A 54 -7.88 4.17 5.56
N GLU A 55 -8.69 5.12 5.10
CA GLU A 55 -10.15 5.08 5.24
C GLU A 55 -10.77 3.84 4.58
N PRO A 56 -10.40 3.45 3.33
CA PRO A 56 -10.81 2.16 2.77
C PRO A 56 -10.47 0.97 3.65
N CYS A 57 -9.23 0.89 4.18
CA CYS A 57 -8.82 -0.20 5.05
C CYS A 57 -9.62 -0.23 6.37
N LYS A 58 -9.87 0.95 6.97
CA LYS A 58 -10.69 1.08 8.19
C LYS A 58 -12.15 0.70 7.92
N SER A 59 -12.72 1.09 6.78
CA SER A 59 -14.09 0.72 6.35
C SER A 59 -14.25 -0.80 6.26
N ASP A 60 -13.23 -1.49 5.73
CA ASP A 60 -13.21 -2.95 5.62
C ASP A 60 -12.71 -3.64 6.90
N ARG A 61 -12.54 -2.88 7.99
CA ARG A 61 -12.16 -3.36 9.33
C ARG A 61 -10.82 -4.09 9.37
N TRP A 62 -9.85 -3.65 8.56
CA TRP A 62 -8.52 -4.24 8.60
C TRP A 62 -7.82 -3.88 9.91
N SER A 63 -7.16 -4.87 10.51
CA SER A 63 -6.29 -4.60 11.65
C SER A 63 -5.04 -3.85 11.19
N CYS A 64 -4.39 -3.13 12.10
CA CYS A 64 -3.10 -2.49 11.79
C CYS A 64 -2.05 -3.53 11.36
N ASN A 65 -2.12 -4.74 11.91
CA ASN A 65 -1.28 -5.86 11.50
C ASN A 65 -1.53 -6.25 10.03
N ASP A 66 -2.79 -6.39 9.61
CA ASP A 66 -3.14 -6.75 8.23
C ASP A 66 -2.65 -5.70 7.23
N VAL A 67 -2.78 -4.40 7.57
CA VAL A 67 -2.24 -3.29 6.78
C VAL A 67 -0.71 -3.38 6.66
N GLY A 68 -0.02 -3.62 7.78
CA GLY A 68 1.44 -3.80 7.79
C GLY A 68 1.90 -4.98 6.93
N ILE A 69 1.17 -6.09 6.99
CA ILE A 69 1.44 -7.28 6.16
C ILE A 69 1.19 -6.96 4.68
N PHE A 70 0.07 -6.32 4.32
CA PHE A 70 -0.22 -5.89 2.95
C PHE A 70 0.93 -5.06 2.37
N LEU A 71 1.31 -3.97 3.04
CA LEU A 71 2.31 -3.03 2.56
C LEU A 71 3.67 -3.72 2.38
N THR A 72 4.00 -4.64 3.28
CA THR A 72 5.22 -5.45 3.19
C THR A 72 5.20 -6.37 1.97
N GLN A 73 4.11 -7.12 1.75
CA GLN A 73 4.02 -8.01 0.60
C GLN A 73 3.96 -7.23 -0.72
N TYR A 74 3.24 -6.13 -0.75
CA TYR A 74 3.15 -5.24 -1.92
C TYR A 74 4.52 -4.67 -2.31
N THR A 75 5.32 -4.28 -1.31
CA THR A 75 6.71 -3.85 -1.52
C THR A 75 7.55 -4.99 -2.11
N ASN A 76 7.47 -6.18 -1.52
CA ASN A 76 8.26 -7.34 -1.92
C ASN A 76 7.89 -7.87 -3.31
N THR A 77 6.64 -7.76 -3.76
CA THR A 77 6.25 -8.24 -5.09
C THR A 77 6.96 -7.51 -6.22
N ALA A 78 7.38 -6.26 -6.04
CA ALA A 78 8.19 -5.59 -7.04
C ALA A 78 9.57 -6.24 -7.23
N ARG A 79 10.12 -6.90 -6.20
CA ARG A 79 11.36 -7.69 -6.29
C ARG A 79 11.19 -8.97 -7.09
N ALA A 80 10.00 -9.56 -7.04
CA ALA A 80 9.65 -10.77 -7.77
C ALA A 80 9.33 -10.52 -9.26
N LEU A 81 9.30 -9.26 -9.69
CA LEU A 81 9.08 -8.88 -11.08
C LEU A 81 10.43 -8.55 -11.73
N ASP A 82 11.05 -9.54 -12.40
CA ASP A 82 12.35 -9.37 -13.07
C ASP A 82 12.35 -8.23 -14.10
N ALA A 83 11.20 -7.94 -14.71
CA ALA A 83 11.04 -6.84 -15.66
C ALA A 83 11.03 -5.44 -15.01
N PHE A 84 10.86 -5.36 -13.67
CA PHE A 84 10.74 -4.09 -12.96
C PHE A 84 12.12 -3.55 -12.56
N LYS A 85 12.69 -2.69 -13.40
CA LYS A 85 14.06 -2.16 -13.25
C LYS A 85 14.24 -1.10 -12.15
N HIS A 86 13.17 -0.66 -11.50
CA HIS A 86 13.18 0.45 -10.53
C HIS A 86 13.02 -0.01 -9.08
N GLN A 87 13.54 -1.19 -8.73
CA GLN A 87 13.37 -1.79 -7.41
C GLN A 87 13.83 -0.86 -6.27
N SER A 88 15.02 -0.26 -6.37
CA SER A 88 15.55 0.63 -5.32
C SER A 88 14.70 1.88 -5.10
N LEU A 89 14.15 2.46 -6.18
CA LEU A 89 13.25 3.61 -6.10
C LEU A 89 11.92 3.21 -5.44
N TRP A 90 11.38 2.06 -5.83
CA TRP A 90 10.15 1.52 -5.26
C TRP A 90 10.29 1.22 -3.77
N GLU A 91 11.38 0.59 -3.35
CA GLU A 91 11.65 0.29 -1.95
C GLU A 91 11.74 1.56 -1.09
N ARG A 92 12.44 2.58 -1.59
CA ARG A 92 12.50 3.88 -0.91
C ARG A 92 11.13 4.53 -0.77
N TYR A 93 10.37 4.58 -1.87
CA TYR A 93 9.02 5.13 -1.88
C TYR A 93 8.12 4.40 -0.89
N MET A 94 8.01 3.08 -1.03
CA MET A 94 7.18 2.25 -0.17
C MET A 94 7.65 2.25 1.28
N GLY A 95 8.94 2.38 1.54
CA GLY A 95 9.49 2.51 2.90
C GLY A 95 8.95 3.74 3.63
N THR A 96 9.01 4.91 2.98
CA THR A 96 8.44 6.15 3.52
C THR A 96 6.92 6.03 3.69
N ILE A 97 6.22 5.58 2.64
CA ILE A 97 4.75 5.50 2.65
C ILE A 97 4.26 4.51 3.71
N LYS A 98 4.92 3.36 3.86
CA LYS A 98 4.61 2.40 4.92
C LYS A 98 4.79 3.04 6.29
N SER A 99 5.88 3.75 6.53
CA SER A 99 6.10 4.43 7.81
C SER A 99 4.98 5.44 8.10
N CYS A 100 4.62 6.27 7.13
CA CYS A 100 3.54 7.25 7.29
C CYS A 100 2.19 6.58 7.57
N ILE A 101 1.81 5.59 6.76
CA ILE A 101 0.54 4.87 6.92
C ILE A 101 0.48 4.19 8.28
N MET A 102 1.52 3.44 8.66
CA MET A 102 1.52 2.73 9.95
C MET A 102 1.37 3.70 11.12
N THR A 103 2.09 4.83 11.12
CA THR A 103 1.95 5.86 12.16
C THR A 103 0.53 6.42 12.24
N MET A 104 -0.06 6.80 11.10
CA MET A 104 -1.40 7.41 11.05
C MET A 104 -2.55 6.40 11.23
N TYR A 105 -2.32 5.11 11.04
CA TYR A 105 -3.33 4.07 11.24
C TYR A 105 -3.55 3.74 12.72
N HIS A 106 -2.55 4.02 13.57
CA HIS A 106 -2.62 3.82 15.01
C HIS A 106 -3.33 4.96 15.76
N GLU A 107 -3.53 6.11 15.13
CA GLU A 107 -4.44 7.18 15.57
C GLU A 107 -5.89 6.88 15.14
#